data_AF-A0A6G3TMW8-F1
#
_entry.id   AF-A0A6G3TMW8-F1
#
_cell.length_a   1.000
_cell.length_b   1.000
_cell.length_c   1.000
_cell.angle_alpha   90.00
_cell.angle_beta   90.00
_cell.angle_gamma   90.00
#
_symmetry.space_group_name_H-M   'P 1'
#
loop_
_entity.id
_entity.type
_entity.pdbx_description
1 polymer ?
#
loop_
_entity_poly.entity_id
_entity_poly.type
_entity_poly.pdbx_seq_one_letter_code
_entity_poly.pdbx_strand_id
1 'polypeptide(L)'
;RLPAEGLACPLHGTAGCAVPDPGELPALLDGPGPAGGPVPSWGTGTGAAVAEAELLHGLTAVLACLIREAFRHEGRVTAVEGLLRGLARWAGEVNSAGRLPYGQLRLGAQYAQVAGRLRMERGQIGVAMAWFGHGLRWADAVQDASARATLLSDMCTLVRLDGDPSLMLGYAQGIGAVDARRRWMATLSDLYQARGHALSGDAAACRRHISLARRGFARLGPQDHLEAPWMAGAEGAMRVDSAIGGALRDLAVATGDRAAARRAVDATARSRA
;
A
#
# COMPACT_ATOMS: atom_id res chain seq x y z
N ARG A 1 -0.03 19.52 1.67
CA ARG A 1 -0.34 19.14 3.07
C ARG A 1 -0.56 17.64 3.14
N LEU A 2 -0.30 17.02 4.29
CA LEU A 2 -0.63 15.62 4.59
C LEU A 2 -1.85 15.54 5.50
N PRO A 3 -2.64 14.45 5.48
CA PRO A 3 -2.50 13.27 4.62
C PRO A 3 -2.81 13.56 3.14
N ALA A 4 -2.21 12.80 2.22
CA ALA A 4 -2.43 12.91 0.78
C ALA A 4 -2.24 11.55 0.09
N GLU A 5 -3.07 11.22 -0.91
CA GLU A 5 -3.00 9.94 -1.66
C GLU A 5 -3.02 8.68 -0.76
N GLY A 6 -3.73 8.75 0.38
CA GLY A 6 -3.76 7.66 1.38
C GLY A 6 -2.51 7.54 2.26
N LEU A 7 -1.54 8.45 2.10
CA LEU A 7 -0.36 8.54 2.95
C LEU A 7 -0.64 9.41 4.17
N ALA A 8 -0.62 8.79 5.35
CA ALA A 8 -0.58 9.49 6.63
C ALA A 8 0.81 10.11 6.85
N CYS A 9 0.90 11.16 7.67
CA CYS A 9 2.20 11.68 8.08
C CYS A 9 2.94 10.64 8.94
N PRO A 10 4.22 10.30 8.67
CA PRO A 10 4.95 9.35 9.48
C PRO A 10 5.07 9.74 10.96
N LEU A 11 5.05 11.05 11.25
CA LEU A 11 5.19 11.62 12.58
C LEU A 11 3.84 11.97 13.24
N HIS A 12 2.87 12.44 12.46
CA HIS A 12 1.61 12.99 12.98
C HIS A 12 0.38 12.12 12.66
N GLY A 13 0.56 11.00 11.96
CA GLY A 13 -0.54 10.12 11.56
C GLY A 13 -1.59 10.85 10.71
N THR A 14 -2.87 10.64 11.05
CA THR A 14 -4.01 11.24 10.33
C THR A 14 -4.30 12.68 10.76
N ALA A 15 -3.67 13.20 11.81
CA ALA A 15 -3.79 14.61 12.20
C ALA A 15 -3.23 15.55 11.11
N GLY A 16 -2.28 15.04 10.32
CA GLY A 16 -1.72 15.75 9.17
C GLY A 16 -0.71 16.83 9.55
N CYS A 17 -0.07 17.40 8.53
CA CYS A 17 0.88 18.50 8.69
C CYS A 17 1.08 19.29 7.39
N ALA A 18 1.66 20.48 7.53
CA ALA A 18 2.27 21.18 6.39
C ALA A 18 3.49 20.38 5.91
N VAL A 19 3.73 20.44 4.59
CA VAL A 19 4.93 19.86 3.98
C VAL A 19 5.85 21.00 3.57
N PRO A 20 7.19 20.83 3.63
CA PRO A 20 8.14 21.83 3.17
C PRO A 20 7.92 22.23 1.70
N ASP A 21 8.44 23.39 1.30
CA ASP A 21 8.37 23.82 -0.10
C ASP A 21 9.17 22.83 -0.97
N PRO A 22 8.66 22.41 -2.15
CA PRO A 22 9.41 21.54 -3.06
C PRO A 22 10.82 22.05 -3.41
N GLY A 23 11.03 23.36 -3.44
CA GLY A 23 12.34 23.99 -3.69
C GLY A 23 13.36 23.80 -2.57
N GLU A 24 12.92 23.45 -1.36
CA GLU A 24 13.77 23.20 -0.18
C GLU A 24 14.23 21.73 -0.11
N LEU A 25 13.58 20.82 -0.84
CA LEU A 25 13.86 19.39 -0.83
C LEU A 25 15.27 19.04 -1.33
N PRO A 26 15.81 19.63 -2.42
CA PRO A 26 17.17 19.35 -2.85
C PRO A 26 18.20 19.68 -1.76
N ALA A 27 18.03 20.79 -1.02
CA ALA A 27 18.93 21.14 0.08
C ALA A 27 18.80 20.19 1.29
N LEU A 28 17.61 19.61 1.52
CA LEU A 28 17.40 18.58 2.54
C LEU A 28 17.98 17.22 2.13
N LEU A 29 18.02 16.93 0.81
CA LEU A 29 18.64 15.74 0.24
C LEU A 29 20.16 15.89 0.10
N ASP A 30 20.66 17.07 -0.28
CA ASP A 30 22.08 17.43 -0.40
C ASP A 30 22.71 17.84 0.94
N GLY A 31 21.86 18.09 1.93
CA GLY A 31 22.22 18.00 3.34
C GLY A 31 22.79 16.62 3.65
N PRO A 32 23.36 16.41 4.85
CA PRO A 32 24.26 15.29 5.08
C PRO A 32 23.66 13.88 4.80
N GLY A 33 23.88 13.41 3.56
CA GLY A 33 23.56 12.10 2.99
C GLY A 33 22.56 12.17 1.82
N PRO A 34 22.96 11.75 0.58
CA PRO A 34 23.14 10.32 0.33
C PRO A 34 24.27 9.94 -0.65
N ALA A 35 25.17 10.86 -1.01
CA ALA A 35 26.27 10.60 -1.96
C ALA A 35 27.63 10.56 -1.25
N GLY A 36 28.07 9.38 -0.80
CA GLY A 36 29.47 8.98 -0.62
C GLY A 36 30.48 9.88 0.13
N GLY A 37 30.08 11.00 0.72
CA GLY A 37 30.95 11.94 1.42
C GLY A 37 31.12 11.60 2.91
N PRO A 38 32.09 12.22 3.60
CA PRO A 38 32.36 11.93 5.00
C PRO A 38 31.12 12.20 5.86
N VAL A 39 30.84 11.24 6.72
CA VAL A 39 29.73 11.24 7.68
C VAL A 39 29.79 12.50 8.56
N PRO A 40 28.72 13.28 8.70
CA PRO A 40 28.63 14.20 9.81
C PRO A 40 27.83 13.56 10.95
N SER A 41 28.33 13.80 12.14
CA SER A 41 27.67 13.52 13.40
C SER A 41 26.29 14.22 13.41
N TRP A 42 25.22 13.44 13.50
CA TRP A 42 23.88 13.95 13.79
C TRP A 42 23.93 14.48 15.23
N GLY A 43 24.27 15.75 15.39
CA GLY A 43 24.37 16.39 16.70
C GLY A 43 23.04 16.27 17.45
N THR A 44 23.11 15.99 18.75
CA THR A 44 21.96 15.78 19.66
C THR A 44 21.16 17.05 19.98
N GLY A 45 21.26 18.10 19.14
CA GLY A 45 20.58 19.37 19.31
C GLY A 45 19.18 19.42 18.70
N THR A 46 18.36 20.36 19.18
CA THR A 46 17.00 20.63 18.68
C THR A 46 16.94 20.88 17.17
N GLY A 47 17.97 21.47 16.57
CA GLY A 47 18.03 21.72 15.12
C GLY A 47 18.11 20.45 14.26
N ALA A 48 18.79 19.40 14.73
CA ALA A 48 18.90 18.14 13.99
C ALA A 48 17.58 17.37 13.97
N ALA A 49 16.83 17.41 15.08
CA ALA A 49 15.50 16.81 15.16
C ALA A 49 14.48 17.51 14.25
N VAL A 50 14.58 18.84 14.11
CA VAL A 50 13.75 19.62 13.17
C VAL A 50 14.06 19.23 11.72
N ALA A 51 15.35 19.17 11.35
CA ALA A 51 15.76 18.78 10.00
C ALA A 51 15.32 17.34 9.64
N GLU A 52 15.41 16.40 10.59
CA GLU A 52 14.91 15.03 10.41
C GLU A 52 13.39 15.00 10.16
N ALA A 53 12.62 15.79 10.91
CA ALA A 53 11.17 15.86 10.74
C ALA A 53 10.78 16.47 9.40
N GLU A 54 11.45 17.54 8.98
CA GLU A 54 11.26 18.18 7.67
C GLU A 54 11.59 17.23 6.52
N LEU A 55 12.69 16.48 6.63
CA LEU A 55 13.05 15.48 5.64
C LEU A 55 11.99 14.36 5.53
N LEU A 56 11.48 13.84 6.65
CA LEU A 56 10.39 12.85 6.64
C LEU A 56 9.12 13.41 5.98
N HIS A 57 8.75 14.66 6.27
CA HIS A 57 7.61 15.32 5.63
C HIS A 57 7.83 15.49 4.13
N GLY A 58 9.01 15.96 3.73
CA GLY A 58 9.40 16.17 2.35
C GLY A 58 9.37 14.86 1.54
N LEU A 59 9.99 13.81 2.06
CA LEU A 59 10.00 12.49 1.40
C LEU A 59 8.60 11.85 1.33
N THR A 60 7.72 12.14 2.28
CA THR A 60 6.31 11.71 2.20
C THR A 60 5.57 12.48 1.10
N ALA A 61 5.82 13.78 0.96
CA ALA A 61 5.26 14.59 -0.13
C ALA A 61 5.74 14.12 -1.50
N VAL A 62 7.04 13.81 -1.64
CA VAL A 62 7.62 13.21 -2.84
C VAL A 62 6.90 11.91 -3.19
N LEU A 63 6.69 11.02 -2.21
CA LEU A 63 5.99 9.77 -2.44
C LEU A 63 4.55 10.00 -2.93
N ALA A 64 3.83 10.96 -2.33
CA ALA A 64 2.49 11.34 -2.77
C ALA A 64 2.48 11.83 -4.23
N CYS A 65 3.48 12.62 -4.65
CA CYS A 65 3.63 13.03 -6.05
C CYS A 65 3.90 11.83 -6.96
N LEU A 66 4.80 10.93 -6.57
CA LEU A 66 5.13 9.73 -7.35
C LEU A 66 3.91 8.80 -7.53
N ILE A 67 3.04 8.71 -6.52
CA ILE A 67 1.76 7.98 -6.61
C ILE A 67 0.79 8.71 -7.54
N ARG A 68 0.61 10.03 -7.39
CA ARG A 68 -0.31 10.81 -8.23
C ARG A 68 0.06 10.76 -9.71
N GLU A 69 1.35 10.79 -10.00
CA GLU A 69 1.87 10.79 -11.36
C GLU A 69 1.95 9.39 -11.99
N ALA A 70 1.39 8.35 -11.35
CA ALA A 70 1.57 6.89 -11.55
C ALA A 70 1.81 6.36 -12.99
N PHE A 71 1.53 7.12 -14.06
CA PHE A 71 1.60 6.65 -15.45
C PHE A 71 2.42 7.50 -16.43
N ARG A 72 3.22 8.48 -15.99
CA ARG A 72 3.85 9.46 -16.91
C ARG A 72 5.38 9.43 -17.05
N HIS A 73 6.14 8.59 -16.31
CA HIS A 73 7.60 8.73 -16.30
C HIS A 73 8.41 7.42 -16.20
N GLU A 74 9.31 7.20 -17.17
CA GLU A 74 10.13 5.97 -17.30
C GLU A 74 11.21 5.82 -16.21
N GLY A 75 11.73 6.94 -15.68
CA GLY A 75 12.78 6.96 -14.63
C GLY A 75 12.30 6.68 -13.20
N ARG A 76 11.00 6.50 -12.98
CA ARG A 76 10.41 6.42 -11.64
C ARG A 76 10.92 5.26 -10.79
N VAL A 77 11.12 4.08 -11.39
CA VAL A 77 11.57 2.89 -10.66
C VAL A 77 12.91 3.14 -9.98
N THR A 78 13.87 3.70 -10.73
CA THR A 78 15.21 4.01 -10.20
C THR A 78 15.14 5.06 -9.10
N ALA A 79 14.29 6.08 -9.25
CA ALA A 79 14.09 7.12 -8.23
C ALA A 79 13.51 6.54 -6.93
N VAL A 80 12.42 5.77 -7.02
CA VAL A 80 11.76 5.13 -5.86
C VAL A 80 12.73 4.19 -5.14
N GLU A 81 13.44 3.34 -5.87
CA GLU A 81 14.39 2.41 -5.26
C GLU A 81 15.62 3.11 -4.68
N GLY A 82 16.10 4.18 -5.32
CA GLY A 82 17.18 5.00 -4.81
C GLY A 82 16.81 5.65 -3.47
N LEU A 83 15.64 6.29 -3.42
CA LEU A 83 15.09 6.88 -2.18
C LEU A 83 14.86 5.82 -1.11
N LEU A 84 14.36 4.64 -1.48
CA LEU A 84 14.14 3.54 -0.54
C LEU A 84 15.45 3.01 0.06
N ARG A 85 16.49 2.84 -0.75
CA ARG A 85 17.83 2.46 -0.24
C ARG A 85 18.41 3.55 0.68
N GLY A 86 18.21 4.82 0.33
CA GLY A 86 18.57 5.95 1.17
C GLY A 86 17.86 5.91 2.53
N LEU A 87 16.55 5.72 2.54
CA LEU A 87 15.72 5.57 3.74
C LEU A 87 16.18 4.38 4.60
N ALA A 88 16.47 3.23 3.99
CA ALA A 88 16.93 2.04 4.71
C ALA A 88 18.30 2.26 5.37
N ARG A 89 19.25 2.90 4.67
CA ARG A 89 20.54 3.28 5.24
C ARG A 89 20.35 4.25 6.40
N TRP A 90 19.53 5.29 6.20
CA TRP A 90 19.24 6.27 7.24
C TRP A 90 18.59 5.64 8.48
N ALA A 91 17.63 4.73 8.31
CA ALA A 91 17.06 3.97 9.43
C ALA A 91 18.14 3.17 10.18
N GLY A 92 19.10 2.58 9.47
CA GLY A 92 20.24 1.87 10.07
C GLY A 92 21.16 2.78 10.88
N GLU A 93 21.42 4.00 10.40
CA GLU A 93 22.21 5.01 11.13
C GLU A 93 21.51 5.45 12.42
N VAL A 94 20.21 5.78 12.33
CA VAL A 94 19.39 6.15 13.50
C VAL A 94 19.37 5.02 14.54
N ASN A 95 19.21 3.78 14.09
CA ASN A 95 19.23 2.61 14.97
C ASN A 95 20.62 2.39 15.61
N SER A 96 21.69 2.56 14.84
CA SER A 96 23.07 2.43 15.34
C SER A 96 23.42 3.50 16.38
N ALA A 97 22.77 4.66 16.30
CA ALA A 97 22.84 5.71 17.30
C ALA A 97 21.94 5.47 18.54
N GLY A 98 21.33 4.28 18.66
CA GLY A 98 20.49 3.89 19.81
C GLY A 98 19.08 4.49 19.79
N ARG A 99 18.64 5.08 18.68
CA ARG A 99 17.29 5.64 18.51
C ARG A 99 16.39 4.70 17.71
N LEU A 100 15.10 4.67 18.02
CA LEU A 100 14.13 3.92 17.22
C LEU A 100 13.88 4.63 15.87
N PRO A 101 14.14 3.98 14.71
CA PRO A 101 13.95 4.59 13.39
C PRO A 101 12.49 4.56 12.92
N TYR A 102 11.56 4.95 13.79
CA TYR A 102 10.11 4.76 13.59
C TYR A 102 9.60 5.43 12.30
N GLY A 103 9.91 6.72 12.10
CA GLY A 103 9.45 7.48 10.94
C GLY A 103 10.05 6.94 9.62
N GLN A 104 11.32 6.54 9.65
CA GLN A 104 12.05 6.01 8.50
C GLN A 104 11.51 4.64 8.07
N LEU A 105 11.27 3.74 9.02
CA LEU A 105 10.70 2.43 8.72
C LEU A 105 9.26 2.53 8.21
N ARG A 106 8.46 3.43 8.80
CA ARG A 106 7.09 3.68 8.36
C ARG A 106 7.04 4.18 6.92
N LEU A 107 7.88 5.15 6.59
CA LEU A 107 7.99 5.68 5.23
C LEU A 107 8.61 4.66 4.26
N GLY A 108 9.63 3.92 4.73
CA GLY A 108 10.26 2.83 3.98
C GLY A 108 9.26 1.75 3.56
N ALA A 109 8.31 1.38 4.42
CA ALA A 109 7.26 0.43 4.06
C ALA A 109 6.40 0.91 2.87
N GLN A 110 6.06 2.19 2.84
CA GLN A 110 5.27 2.80 1.76
C GLN A 110 6.06 2.89 0.44
N TYR A 111 7.34 3.28 0.51
CA TYR A 111 8.22 3.28 -0.66
C TYR A 111 8.43 1.86 -1.21
N ALA A 112 8.61 0.85 -0.34
CA ALA A 112 8.72 -0.55 -0.73
C ALA A 112 7.46 -1.03 -1.46
N GLN A 113 6.29 -0.61 -0.99
CA GLN A 113 5.03 -0.91 -1.66
C GLN A 113 4.98 -0.32 -3.08
N VAL A 114 5.34 0.96 -3.25
CA VAL A 114 5.37 1.59 -4.58
C VAL A 114 6.42 0.94 -5.49
N ALA A 115 7.61 0.64 -4.96
CA ALA A 115 8.66 -0.08 -5.70
C ALA A 115 8.15 -1.44 -6.19
N GLY A 116 7.50 -2.20 -5.31
CA GLY A 116 6.94 -3.50 -5.64
C GLY A 116 5.87 -3.42 -6.74
N ARG A 117 4.94 -2.46 -6.65
CA ARG A 117 3.92 -2.25 -7.70
C ARG A 117 4.54 -1.91 -9.06
N LEU A 118 5.51 -1.01 -9.10
CA LEU A 118 6.18 -0.65 -10.36
C LEU A 118 6.95 -1.84 -10.97
N ARG A 119 7.52 -2.70 -10.13
CA ARG A 119 8.18 -3.95 -10.58
C ARG A 119 7.17 -4.96 -11.09
N MET A 120 6.03 -5.09 -10.42
CA MET A 120 4.91 -5.93 -10.86
C MET A 120 4.38 -5.49 -12.23
N GLU A 121 4.22 -4.18 -12.46
CA GLU A 121 3.80 -3.62 -13.77
C GLU A 121 4.79 -3.95 -14.90
N ARG A 122 6.08 -4.08 -14.60
CA ARG A 122 7.12 -4.51 -15.54
C ARG A 122 7.22 -6.04 -15.67
N GLY A 123 6.31 -6.81 -15.07
CA GLY A 123 6.35 -8.28 -15.06
C GLY A 123 7.45 -8.88 -14.18
N GLN A 124 8.11 -8.09 -13.33
CA GLN A 124 9.23 -8.51 -12.50
C GLN A 124 8.75 -9.03 -11.14
N ILE A 125 7.95 -10.11 -11.17
CA ILE A 125 7.20 -10.65 -10.03
C ILE A 125 8.09 -10.99 -8.83
N GLY A 126 9.22 -11.67 -9.05
CA GLY A 126 10.15 -12.01 -7.95
C GLY A 126 10.74 -10.78 -7.25
N VAL A 127 11.00 -9.71 -7.98
CA VAL A 127 11.51 -8.44 -7.41
C VAL A 127 10.39 -7.70 -6.68
N ALA A 128 9.17 -7.71 -7.23
CA ALA A 128 8.00 -7.16 -6.55
C ALA A 128 7.75 -7.85 -5.20
N MET A 129 7.79 -9.18 -5.18
CA MET A 129 7.64 -10.01 -3.98
C MET A 129 8.70 -9.66 -2.92
N ALA A 130 9.96 -9.50 -3.33
CA ALA A 130 11.04 -9.11 -2.43
C ALA A 130 10.76 -7.73 -1.79
N TRP A 131 10.32 -6.75 -2.57
CA TRP A 131 9.98 -5.43 -2.07
C TRP A 131 8.79 -5.44 -1.13
N PHE A 132 7.69 -6.13 -1.47
CA PHE A 132 6.55 -6.24 -0.57
C PHE A 132 6.93 -6.94 0.74
N GLY A 133 7.75 -8.00 0.69
CA GLY A 133 8.26 -8.66 1.88
C GLY A 133 9.12 -7.76 2.76
N HIS A 134 9.93 -6.85 2.18
CA HIS A 134 10.68 -5.86 2.94
C HIS A 134 9.74 -4.84 3.59
N GLY A 135 8.76 -4.34 2.83
CA GLY A 135 7.76 -3.43 3.34
C GLY A 135 6.97 -4.01 4.50
N LEU A 136 6.59 -5.29 4.44
CA LEU A 136 5.86 -5.98 5.51
C LEU A 136 6.69 -6.05 6.80
N ARG A 137 7.98 -6.42 6.70
CA ARG A 137 8.87 -6.47 7.88
C ARG A 137 9.01 -5.10 8.55
N TRP A 138 9.11 -4.03 7.75
CA TRP A 138 9.19 -2.67 8.30
C TRP A 138 7.86 -2.21 8.89
N ALA A 139 6.74 -2.45 8.21
CA ALA A 139 5.41 -2.14 8.72
C ALA A 139 5.12 -2.87 10.04
N ASP A 140 5.49 -4.15 10.15
CA ASP A 140 5.37 -4.94 11.38
C ASP A 140 6.25 -4.37 12.50
N ALA A 141 7.50 -3.98 12.18
CA ALA A 141 8.42 -3.42 13.17
C ALA A 141 7.89 -2.11 13.80
N VAL A 142 7.11 -1.32 13.06
CA VAL A 142 6.50 -0.06 13.55
C VAL A 142 5.00 -0.15 13.81
N GLN A 143 4.42 -1.35 13.74
CA GLN A 143 2.98 -1.60 13.91
C GLN A 143 2.11 -0.70 13.01
N ASP A 144 2.54 -0.44 11.77
CA ASP A 144 1.74 0.31 10.79
C ASP A 144 0.70 -0.61 10.14
N ALA A 145 -0.48 -0.67 10.76
CA ALA A 145 -1.61 -1.46 10.32
C ALA A 145 -2.04 -1.13 8.88
N SER A 146 -2.07 0.15 8.50
CA SER A 146 -2.49 0.56 7.15
C SER A 146 -1.49 0.10 6.10
N ALA A 147 -0.19 0.28 6.35
CA ALA A 147 0.87 -0.20 5.47
C ALA A 147 0.79 -1.72 5.32
N ARG A 148 0.68 -2.45 6.44
CA ARG A 148 0.60 -3.90 6.47
C ARG A 148 -0.58 -4.44 5.65
N ALA A 149 -1.78 -3.91 5.88
CA ALA A 149 -2.98 -4.34 5.14
C ALA A 149 -2.86 -4.09 3.63
N THR A 150 -2.31 -2.94 3.24
CA THR A 150 -2.17 -2.61 1.81
C THR A 150 -1.07 -3.44 1.14
N LEU A 151 0.05 -3.71 1.83
CA LEU A 151 1.09 -4.61 1.34
C LEU A 151 0.58 -6.06 1.18
N LEU A 152 -0.20 -6.56 2.14
CA LEU A 152 -0.85 -7.88 2.02
C LEU A 152 -1.82 -7.93 0.83
N SER A 153 -2.49 -6.83 0.51
CA SER A 153 -3.36 -6.74 -0.68
C SER A 153 -2.57 -6.83 -2.00
N ASP A 154 -1.36 -6.27 -2.04
CA ASP A 154 -0.45 -6.41 -3.17
C ASP A 154 0.07 -7.87 -3.26
N MET A 155 0.37 -8.52 -2.13
CA MET A 155 0.72 -9.94 -2.07
C MET A 155 -0.40 -10.84 -2.60
N CYS A 156 -1.67 -10.59 -2.21
CA CYS A 156 -2.84 -11.27 -2.80
C CYS A 156 -2.90 -11.09 -4.32
N THR A 157 -2.49 -9.94 -4.84
CA THR A 157 -2.48 -9.68 -6.28
C THR A 157 -1.41 -10.51 -6.98
N LEU A 158 -0.21 -10.64 -6.40
CA LEU A 158 0.87 -11.48 -6.95
C LEU A 158 0.52 -12.96 -6.97
N VAL A 159 0.15 -13.54 -5.83
CA VAL A 159 -0.10 -14.99 -5.76
C VAL A 159 -1.30 -15.43 -6.58
N ARG A 160 -2.23 -14.51 -6.85
CA ARG A 160 -3.29 -14.74 -7.83
C ARG A 160 -2.76 -14.89 -9.25
N LEU A 161 -1.75 -14.10 -9.64
CA LEU A 161 -1.10 -14.25 -10.95
C LEU A 161 -0.39 -15.60 -11.08
N ASP A 162 0.11 -16.12 -9.96
CA ASP A 162 0.70 -17.46 -9.88
C ASP A 162 -0.36 -18.59 -9.77
N GLY A 163 -1.65 -18.24 -9.64
CA GLY A 163 -2.75 -19.19 -9.57
C GLY A 163 -2.80 -19.99 -8.26
N ASP A 164 -2.24 -19.48 -7.16
CA ASP A 164 -2.24 -20.14 -5.86
C ASP A 164 -3.39 -19.62 -4.96
N PRO A 165 -4.55 -20.29 -4.92
CA PRO A 165 -5.66 -19.86 -4.08
C PRO A 165 -5.37 -20.01 -2.58
N SER A 166 -4.51 -20.93 -2.17
CA SER A 166 -4.21 -21.19 -0.76
C SER A 166 -3.45 -20.01 -0.16
N LEU A 167 -2.36 -19.60 -0.83
CA LEU A 167 -1.62 -18.41 -0.45
C LEU A 167 -2.47 -17.14 -0.55
N MET A 168 -3.33 -17.05 -1.57
CA MET A 168 -4.24 -15.91 -1.70
C MET A 168 -5.18 -15.78 -0.50
N LEU A 169 -5.80 -16.89 -0.08
CA LEU A 169 -6.67 -16.93 1.08
C LEU A 169 -5.91 -16.63 2.38
N GLY A 170 -4.69 -17.15 2.53
CA GLY A 170 -3.82 -16.86 3.67
C GLY A 170 -3.53 -15.35 3.82
N TYR A 171 -3.11 -14.69 2.73
CA TYR A 171 -2.89 -13.24 2.76
C TYR A 171 -4.19 -12.46 2.96
N ALA A 172 -5.29 -12.88 2.33
CA ALA A 172 -6.57 -12.20 2.47
C ALA A 172 -7.11 -12.27 3.91
N GLN A 173 -6.98 -13.41 4.58
CA GLN A 173 -7.28 -13.54 6.01
C GLN A 173 -6.33 -12.68 6.86
N GLY A 174 -5.04 -12.66 6.49
CA GLY A 174 -4.04 -11.77 7.08
C GLY A 174 -4.47 -10.30 7.08
N ILE A 175 -5.05 -9.79 5.99
CA ILE A 175 -5.58 -8.41 5.89
C ILE A 175 -6.64 -8.16 6.98
N GLY A 176 -7.62 -9.06 7.10
CA GLY A 176 -8.71 -8.92 8.07
C GLY A 176 -8.25 -9.07 9.53
N ALA A 177 -7.13 -9.76 9.75
CA ALA A 177 -6.53 -9.96 11.05
C ALA A 177 -5.59 -8.83 11.51
N VAL A 178 -5.24 -7.87 10.62
CA VAL A 178 -4.33 -6.76 10.96
C VAL A 178 -4.91 -5.90 12.09
N ASP A 179 -6.14 -5.41 11.92
CA ASP A 179 -6.86 -4.65 12.93
C ASP A 179 -8.37 -4.83 12.72
N ALA A 180 -8.99 -5.68 13.54
CA ALA A 180 -10.41 -6.00 13.45
C ALA A 180 -11.34 -4.80 13.71
N ARG A 181 -10.82 -3.69 14.25
CA ARG A 181 -11.61 -2.46 14.47
C ARG A 181 -11.72 -1.62 13.20
N ARG A 182 -10.86 -1.82 12.21
CA ARG A 182 -10.83 -1.05 10.95
C ARG A 182 -11.69 -1.73 9.89
N ARG A 183 -12.84 -1.13 9.59
CA ARG A 183 -13.84 -1.72 8.70
C ARG A 183 -13.37 -1.82 7.26
N TRP A 184 -12.55 -0.88 6.82
CA TRP A 184 -11.96 -0.94 5.47
C TRP A 184 -11.06 -2.16 5.29
N MET A 185 -10.31 -2.58 6.32
CA MET A 185 -9.46 -3.78 6.25
C MET A 185 -10.30 -5.06 6.17
N ALA A 186 -11.37 -5.17 6.95
CA ALA A 186 -12.31 -6.29 6.85
C ALA A 186 -12.97 -6.35 5.47
N THR A 187 -13.41 -5.19 4.94
CA THR A 187 -13.99 -5.08 3.60
C THR A 187 -13.00 -5.50 2.52
N LEU A 188 -11.74 -5.08 2.63
CA LEU A 188 -10.67 -5.46 1.71
C LEU A 188 -10.36 -6.95 1.79
N SER A 189 -10.30 -7.51 3.00
CA SER A 189 -10.15 -8.94 3.22
C SER A 189 -11.24 -9.73 2.52
N ASP A 190 -12.51 -9.34 2.65
CA ASP A 190 -13.64 -9.99 1.98
C ASP A 190 -13.52 -9.94 0.45
N LEU A 191 -13.04 -8.84 -0.12
CA LEU A 191 -12.81 -8.75 -1.57
C LEU A 191 -11.75 -9.75 -2.05
N TYR A 192 -10.65 -9.90 -1.33
CA TYR A 192 -9.60 -10.86 -1.71
C TYR A 192 -9.97 -12.31 -1.37
N GLN A 193 -10.71 -12.55 -0.29
CA GLN A 193 -11.24 -13.88 0.02
C GLN A 193 -12.25 -14.34 -1.03
N ALA A 194 -13.10 -13.44 -1.53
CA ALA A 194 -14.00 -13.75 -2.63
C ALA A 194 -13.25 -14.28 -3.86
N ARG A 195 -12.12 -13.65 -4.21
CA ARG A 195 -11.26 -14.08 -5.31
C ARG A 195 -10.51 -15.37 -5.01
N GLY A 196 -9.96 -15.54 -3.80
CA GLY A 196 -9.30 -16.78 -3.39
C GLY A 196 -10.23 -17.99 -3.51
N HIS A 197 -11.45 -17.87 -2.99
CA HIS A 197 -12.47 -18.92 -3.12
C HIS A 197 -12.91 -19.13 -4.57
N ALA A 198 -13.00 -18.07 -5.37
CA ALA A 198 -13.31 -18.18 -6.80
C ALA A 198 -12.28 -19.03 -7.56
N LEU A 199 -10.99 -18.81 -7.29
CA LEU A 199 -9.89 -19.58 -7.88
C LEU A 199 -9.92 -21.06 -7.46
N SER A 200 -10.34 -21.36 -6.24
CA SER A 200 -10.57 -22.74 -5.78
C SER A 200 -11.87 -23.37 -6.32
N GLY A 201 -12.69 -22.64 -7.07
CA GLY A 201 -14.01 -23.11 -7.53
C GLY A 201 -15.09 -23.14 -6.45
N ASP A 202 -14.84 -22.63 -5.24
CA ASP A 202 -15.84 -22.56 -4.17
C ASP A 202 -16.80 -21.39 -4.39
N ALA A 203 -17.83 -21.69 -5.20
CA ALA A 203 -18.84 -20.72 -5.58
C ALA A 203 -19.64 -20.18 -4.39
N ALA A 204 -19.88 -21.00 -3.36
CA ALA A 204 -20.68 -20.60 -2.20
C ALA A 204 -19.90 -19.61 -1.33
N ALA A 205 -18.63 -19.90 -1.05
CA ALA A 205 -17.77 -19.00 -0.31
C ALA A 205 -17.48 -17.71 -1.06
N CYS A 206 -17.19 -17.78 -2.36
CA CYS A 206 -17.02 -16.60 -3.20
C CYS A 206 -18.22 -15.64 -3.08
N ARG A 207 -19.46 -16.14 -3.25
CA ARG A 207 -20.68 -15.32 -3.14
C ARG A 207 -20.89 -14.74 -1.74
N ARG A 208 -20.59 -15.51 -0.69
CA ARG A 208 -20.67 -15.05 0.70
C ARG A 208 -19.76 -13.85 0.92
N HIS A 209 -18.49 -13.93 0.51
CA HIS A 209 -17.53 -12.86 0.69
C HIS A 209 -17.83 -11.64 -0.20
N ILE A 210 -18.34 -11.82 -1.43
CA ILE A 210 -18.88 -10.71 -2.24
C ILE A 210 -19.98 -9.95 -1.48
N SER A 211 -20.89 -10.68 -0.83
CA SER A 211 -21.99 -10.08 -0.08
C SER A 211 -21.49 -9.35 1.17
N LEU A 212 -20.49 -9.90 1.86
CA LEU A 212 -19.85 -9.26 3.01
C LEU A 212 -19.11 -7.99 2.60
N ALA A 213 -18.30 -8.04 1.53
CA ALA A 213 -17.58 -6.89 1.00
C ALA A 213 -18.53 -5.74 0.63
N ARG A 214 -19.65 -6.02 -0.05
CA ARG A 214 -20.66 -4.99 -0.36
C ARG A 214 -21.25 -4.34 0.89
N ARG A 215 -21.60 -5.15 1.90
CA ARG A 215 -22.11 -4.64 3.18
C ARG A 215 -21.05 -3.88 3.98
N GLY A 216 -19.78 -4.29 3.89
CA GLY A 216 -18.65 -3.62 4.51
C GLY A 216 -18.43 -2.25 3.89
N PHE A 217 -18.36 -2.20 2.57
CA PHE A 217 -18.20 -0.98 1.79
C PHE A 217 -19.28 0.07 2.08
N ALA A 218 -20.55 -0.35 2.12
CA ALA A 218 -21.67 0.54 2.44
C ALA A 218 -21.64 1.12 3.88
N ARG A 219 -20.77 0.58 4.76
CA ARG A 219 -20.63 0.98 6.17
C ARG A 219 -19.32 1.69 6.49
N LEU A 220 -18.49 1.98 5.47
CA LEU A 220 -17.26 2.75 5.65
C LEU A 220 -17.60 4.19 6.04
N GLY A 221 -16.88 4.69 7.05
CA GLY A 221 -17.06 6.04 7.58
C GLY A 221 -15.92 7.00 7.21
N PRO A 222 -15.98 8.25 7.68
CA PRO A 222 -14.95 9.25 7.44
C PRO A 222 -13.54 8.78 7.84
N GLN A 223 -13.40 8.10 8.98
CA GLN A 223 -12.11 7.57 9.44
C GLN A 223 -11.55 6.50 8.48
N ASP A 224 -12.40 5.60 7.99
CA ASP A 224 -12.01 4.60 7.00
C ASP A 224 -11.53 5.29 5.70
N HIS A 225 -12.24 6.34 5.27
CA HIS A 225 -11.88 7.09 4.06
C HIS A 225 -10.63 7.96 4.21
N LEU A 226 -10.25 8.38 5.42
CA LEU A 226 -8.97 9.05 5.66
C LEU A 226 -7.79 8.10 5.48
N GLU A 227 -7.95 6.84 5.89
CA GLU A 227 -6.90 5.82 5.81
C GLU A 227 -6.88 5.10 4.45
N ALA A 228 -8.04 4.92 3.84
CA ALA A 228 -8.22 4.27 2.54
C ALA A 228 -9.07 5.16 1.62
N PRO A 229 -8.58 6.33 1.18
CA PRO A 229 -9.33 7.27 0.35
C PRO A 229 -9.72 6.67 -1.01
N TRP A 230 -8.96 5.71 -1.49
CA TRP A 230 -9.26 4.94 -2.71
C TRP A 230 -10.49 4.03 -2.57
N MET A 231 -11.04 3.84 -1.35
CA MET A 231 -12.32 3.19 -1.09
C MET A 231 -13.48 4.19 -0.91
N ALA A 232 -13.25 5.49 -1.07
CA ALA A 232 -14.31 6.49 -0.91
C ALA A 232 -15.02 6.80 -2.24
N GLY A 233 -16.27 7.24 -2.14
CA GLY A 233 -17.03 7.81 -3.26
C GLY A 233 -17.21 6.88 -4.46
N ALA A 234 -17.40 7.48 -5.65
CA ALA A 234 -17.62 6.76 -6.90
C ALA A 234 -16.42 5.91 -7.31
N GLU A 235 -15.20 6.39 -7.06
CA GLU A 235 -13.97 5.66 -7.37
C GLU A 235 -13.84 4.37 -6.55
N GLY A 236 -14.16 4.44 -5.25
CA GLY A 236 -14.25 3.27 -4.38
C GLY A 236 -15.32 2.29 -4.84
N ALA A 237 -16.50 2.78 -5.22
CA ALA A 237 -17.59 1.95 -5.70
C ALA A 237 -17.21 1.21 -6.99
N MET A 238 -16.59 1.91 -7.94
CA MET A 238 -16.00 1.33 -9.14
C MET A 238 -15.00 0.22 -8.80
N ARG A 239 -14.05 0.47 -7.88
CA ARG A 239 -13.04 -0.52 -7.50
C ARG A 239 -13.67 -1.78 -6.90
N VAL A 240 -14.67 -1.62 -6.04
CA VAL A 240 -15.41 -2.75 -5.45
C VAL A 240 -16.12 -3.56 -6.53
N ASP A 241 -16.86 -2.91 -7.42
CA ASP A 241 -17.57 -3.62 -8.50
C ASP A 241 -16.59 -4.29 -9.48
N SER A 242 -15.46 -3.66 -9.78
CA SER A 242 -14.39 -4.25 -10.59
C SER A 242 -13.77 -5.48 -9.92
N ALA A 243 -13.48 -5.42 -8.62
CA ALA A 243 -12.95 -6.55 -7.85
C ALA A 243 -13.95 -7.73 -7.80
N ILE A 244 -15.24 -7.43 -7.62
CA ILE A 244 -16.32 -8.42 -7.65
C ILE A 244 -16.46 -9.05 -9.04
N GLY A 245 -16.41 -8.24 -10.12
CA GLY A 245 -16.39 -8.74 -11.49
C GLY A 245 -15.19 -9.64 -11.76
N GLY A 246 -14.02 -9.29 -11.21
CA GLY A 246 -12.83 -10.13 -11.19
C GLY A 246 -13.09 -11.50 -10.53
N ALA A 247 -13.61 -11.52 -9.31
CA ALA A 247 -13.93 -12.76 -8.60
C ALA A 247 -14.92 -13.65 -9.37
N LEU A 248 -15.97 -13.05 -9.95
CA LEU A 248 -16.98 -13.79 -10.71
C LEU A 248 -16.43 -14.38 -12.01
N ARG A 249 -15.50 -13.67 -12.66
CA ARG A 249 -14.77 -14.17 -13.83
C ARG A 249 -13.84 -15.33 -13.44
N ASP A 250 -13.05 -15.17 -12.38
CA ASP A 250 -12.16 -16.22 -11.88
C ASP A 250 -12.97 -17.49 -11.57
N LEU A 251 -14.15 -17.34 -10.94
CA LEU A 251 -15.07 -18.44 -10.64
C LEU A 251 -15.63 -19.09 -11.90
N ALA A 252 -16.03 -18.30 -12.89
CA ALA A 252 -16.54 -18.81 -14.16
C ALA A 252 -15.49 -19.64 -14.90
N VAL A 253 -14.22 -19.22 -14.86
CA VAL A 253 -13.10 -19.97 -15.43
C VAL A 253 -12.88 -21.28 -14.66
N ALA A 254 -12.87 -21.23 -13.33
CA ALA A 254 -12.62 -22.41 -12.50
C ALA A 254 -13.73 -23.48 -12.57
N THR A 255 -14.98 -23.08 -12.82
CA THR A 255 -16.15 -23.97 -12.72
C THR A 255 -16.93 -24.19 -14.02
N GLY A 256 -16.68 -23.37 -15.05
CA GLY A 256 -17.51 -23.34 -16.26
C GLY A 256 -18.89 -22.69 -16.07
N ASP A 257 -19.18 -22.05 -14.93
CA ASP A 257 -20.50 -21.44 -14.65
C ASP A 257 -20.76 -20.21 -15.55
N ARG A 258 -21.61 -20.40 -16.56
CA ARG A 258 -22.06 -19.32 -17.47
C ARG A 258 -22.82 -18.22 -16.74
N ALA A 259 -23.53 -18.53 -15.65
CA ALA A 259 -24.23 -17.51 -14.87
C ALA A 259 -23.22 -16.63 -14.11
N ALA A 260 -22.11 -17.19 -13.61
CA ALA A 260 -21.02 -16.41 -13.06
C ALA A 260 -20.38 -15.49 -14.12
N ALA A 261 -20.17 -16.00 -15.34
CA ALA A 261 -19.66 -15.19 -16.45
C ALA A 261 -20.57 -13.99 -16.77
N ARG A 262 -21.88 -14.20 -16.86
CA ARG A 262 -22.86 -13.10 -17.09
C ARG A 262 -22.83 -12.07 -15.97
N ARG A 263 -22.86 -12.52 -14.71
CA ARG A 263 -22.78 -11.61 -13.56
C ARG A 263 -21.45 -10.84 -13.51
N ALA A 264 -20.36 -11.43 -13.99
CA ALA A 264 -19.07 -10.73 -14.11
C ALA A 264 -19.15 -9.56 -15.10
N VAL A 265 -19.84 -9.75 -16.24
CA VAL A 265 -20.10 -8.68 -17.22
C VAL A 265 -20.94 -7.57 -16.59
N ASP A 266 -22.03 -7.91 -15.89
CA ASP A 266 -22.90 -6.93 -15.24
C ASP A 266 -22.14 -6.11 -14.18
N ALA A 267 -21.27 -6.75 -13.40
CA ALA A 267 -20.44 -6.07 -12.41
C ALA A 267 -19.41 -5.14 -13.06
N THR A 268 -18.78 -5.59 -14.15
CA THR A 268 -17.84 -4.75 -14.91
C THR A 268 -18.55 -3.55 -15.55
N ALA A 269 -19.78 -3.72 -16.05
CA ALA A 269 -20.57 -2.62 -16.61
C ALA A 269 -20.85 -1.52 -15.57
N ARG A 270 -21.24 -1.89 -14.34
CA ARG A 270 -21.44 -0.91 -13.26
C ARG A 270 -20.17 -0.16 -12.87
N SER A 271 -19.00 -0.79 -12.98
CA SER A 271 -17.73 -0.12 -12.68
C SER A 271 -17.34 0.98 -13.67
N ARG A 272 -18.02 1.10 -14.82
CA ARG A 272 -17.76 2.15 -15.82
C ARG A 272 -18.75 3.32 -15.75
N ALA A 273 -19.79 3.19 -14.94
CA ALA A 273 -20.85 4.20 -14.76
C ALA A 273 -20.49 5.16 -13.64
#